data_AF-A0A5D0Q2R7-F1
#
_entry.id   AF-A0A5D0Q2R7-F1
#
_cell.length_a   1.000
_cell.length_b   1.000
_cell.length_c   1.000
_cell.angle_alpha   90.00
_cell.angle_beta   90.00
_cell.angle_gamma   90.00
#
_symmetry.space_group_name_H-M   'P 1'
#
loop_
_entity.id
_entity.type
_entity.pdbx_description
1 polymer ?
#
loop_
_entity_poly.entity_id
_entity_poly.type
_entity_poly.pdbx_seq_one_letter_code
_entity_poly.pdbx_strand_id
1 'polypeptide(L)'
;MTHTIAREAVQDLLATRQAQLVEVLPEPEYQWAHLPGAVNLPLGRIDGSPPLERDRPVIVYCHDALCDLSPRAAHRLERLGFGEVYDYVTGKMDWLSADLPYDGHAALVSRNVRRDPVIAALDDPLGTLTERLIADPAGMAVVVDEDDVVQGVVGSRG
;
A
#
# COMPACT_ATOMS: atom_id res chain seq x y z
N MET A 1 -5.08 22.06 14.95
CA MET A 1 -6.35 21.78 14.23
C MET A 1 -5.95 20.69 13.26
N THR A 2 -6.45 19.47 13.39
CA THR A 2 -5.92 18.35 12.61
C THR A 2 -6.08 18.62 11.11
N HIS A 3 -4.98 18.74 10.39
CA HIS A 3 -4.96 18.94 8.95
C HIS A 3 -5.04 17.58 8.25
N THR A 4 -6.21 17.20 7.79
CA THR A 4 -6.39 15.92 7.09
C THR A 4 -5.92 16.03 5.63
N ILE A 5 -5.31 14.97 5.11
CA ILE A 5 -4.81 14.92 3.72
C ILE A 5 -5.22 13.62 3.02
N ALA A 6 -5.31 13.69 1.70
CA ALA A 6 -5.49 12.53 0.82
C ALA A 6 -4.15 11.96 0.37
N ARG A 7 -4.17 10.78 -0.26
CA ARG A 7 -2.98 10.04 -0.70
C ARG A 7 -2.09 10.82 -1.65
N GLU A 8 -2.68 11.59 -2.56
CA GLU A 8 -1.94 12.41 -3.53
C GLU A 8 -1.09 13.46 -2.80
N ALA A 9 -1.66 14.11 -1.78
CA ALA A 9 -0.93 15.05 -0.94
C ALA A 9 0.14 14.36 -0.07
N VAL A 10 -0.07 13.10 0.35
CA VAL A 10 1.00 12.31 1.00
C VAL A 10 2.18 12.16 0.05
N GLN A 11 1.95 11.73 -1.18
CA GLN A 11 2.99 11.54 -2.19
C GLN A 11 3.73 12.85 -2.50
N ASP A 12 2.99 13.95 -2.67
CA ASP A 12 3.57 15.27 -2.93
C ASP A 12 4.43 15.76 -1.76
N LEU A 13 3.96 15.62 -0.52
CA LEU A 13 4.71 16.02 0.67
C LEU A 13 5.99 15.19 0.87
N LEU A 14 5.94 13.89 0.59
CA LEU A 14 7.11 13.02 0.61
C LEU A 14 8.12 13.42 -0.47
N ALA A 15 7.67 13.70 -1.69
CA ALA A 15 8.52 14.02 -2.84
C ALA A 15 9.15 15.42 -2.76
N THR A 16 8.42 16.42 -2.26
CA THR A 16 8.81 17.83 -2.38
C THR A 16 9.28 18.47 -1.08
N ARG A 17 8.81 17.97 0.07
CA ARG A 17 9.08 18.59 1.37
C ARG A 17 9.78 17.66 2.35
N GLN A 18 10.19 16.48 1.89
CA GLN A 18 10.84 15.47 2.72
C GLN A 18 10.05 15.20 3.99
N ALA A 19 8.72 15.08 3.88
CA ALA A 19 7.87 14.81 5.02
C ALA A 19 8.29 13.51 5.73
N GLN A 20 8.15 13.48 7.05
CA GLN A 20 8.38 12.29 7.87
C GLN A 20 7.07 11.53 7.99
N LEU A 21 7.11 10.23 7.71
CA LEU A 21 5.94 9.38 7.73
C LEU A 21 5.91 8.55 9.00
N VAL A 22 4.79 8.55 9.70
CA VAL A 22 4.67 7.98 11.05
C VAL A 22 3.49 7.03 11.12
N GLU A 23 3.79 5.75 11.33
CA GLU A 23 2.82 4.71 11.62
C GLU A 23 2.54 4.67 13.12
N VAL A 24 1.28 4.90 13.51
CA VAL A 24 0.91 4.98 14.93
C VAL A 24 0.29 3.70 15.50
N LEU A 25 0.22 2.66 14.68
CA LEU A 25 -0.19 1.31 15.06
C LEU A 25 0.93 0.58 15.83
N PRO A 26 0.59 -0.50 16.59
CA PRO A 26 1.58 -1.35 17.23
C PRO A 26 2.55 -2.02 16.23
N GLU A 27 3.68 -2.48 16.76
CA GLU A 27 4.77 -3.09 15.98
C GLU A 27 4.32 -4.26 15.09
N PRO A 28 3.47 -5.22 15.52
CA PRO A 28 3.05 -6.32 14.64
C PRO A 28 2.35 -5.85 13.37
N GLU A 29 1.50 -4.83 13.48
CA GLU A 29 0.74 -4.24 12.38
C GLU A 29 1.65 -3.46 11.43
N TYR A 30 2.68 -2.80 11.96
CA TYR A 30 3.73 -2.18 11.17
C TYR A 30 4.55 -3.23 10.42
N GLN A 31 5.03 -4.28 11.11
CA GLN A 31 5.80 -5.36 10.49
C GLN A 31 5.02 -6.06 9.39
N TRP A 32 3.70 -6.26 9.58
CA TRP A 32 2.82 -6.83 8.57
C TRP A 32 2.87 -6.04 7.27
N ALA A 33 2.53 -4.75 7.31
CA ALA A 33 2.72 -3.84 6.20
C ALA A 33 2.79 -2.41 6.70
N HIS A 34 3.67 -1.60 6.13
CA HIS A 34 3.75 -0.17 6.38
C HIS A 34 4.17 0.57 5.11
N LEU A 35 3.89 1.88 5.09
CA LEU A 35 4.30 2.71 3.96
C LEU A 35 5.84 2.83 3.96
N PRO A 36 6.49 2.85 2.78
CA PRO A 36 7.94 2.83 2.70
C PRO A 36 8.58 4.00 3.42
N GLY A 37 9.59 3.71 4.24
CA GLY A 37 10.29 4.71 5.05
C GLY A 37 9.50 5.29 6.22
N ALA A 38 8.33 4.73 6.54
CA ALA A 38 7.59 5.11 7.75
C ALA A 38 8.38 4.73 9.02
N VAL A 39 8.30 5.58 10.04
CA VAL A 39 8.78 5.28 11.40
C VAL A 39 7.63 4.68 12.20
N ASN A 40 7.83 3.52 12.83
CA ASN A 40 6.86 3.00 13.79
C ASN A 40 6.95 3.79 15.11
N LEU A 41 5.92 4.59 15.38
CA LEU A 41 5.77 5.34 16.62
C LEU A 41 4.35 5.16 17.17
N PRO A 42 4.08 4.02 17.85
CA PRO A 42 2.77 3.74 18.40
C PRO A 42 2.26 4.89 19.27
N LEU A 43 0.96 5.21 19.21
CA LEU A 43 0.38 6.37 19.92
C LEU A 43 0.81 6.49 21.38
N GLY A 44 0.87 5.36 22.10
CA GLY A 44 1.28 5.32 23.51
C GLY A 44 2.73 5.72 23.77
N ARG A 45 3.59 5.68 22.75
CA ARG A 45 5.02 6.05 22.77
C ARG A 45 5.30 7.45 22.22
N ILE A 46 4.27 8.16 21.75
CA ILE A 46 4.41 9.57 21.41
C ILE A 46 4.43 10.33 22.73
N ASP A 47 5.62 10.67 23.21
CA ASP A 47 5.86 11.49 24.40
C ASP A 47 7.14 12.31 24.23
N GLY A 48 7.35 13.28 25.14
CA GLY A 48 8.59 14.04 25.30
C GLY A 48 9.28 14.48 24.01
N SER A 49 10.23 13.66 23.56
CA SER A 49 11.07 13.91 22.40
C SER A 49 11.02 12.71 21.45
N PRO A 50 9.97 12.56 20.61
CA PRO A 50 9.95 11.51 19.61
C PRO A 50 11.13 11.70 18.65
N PRO A 51 11.63 10.62 18.03
CA PRO A 51 12.80 10.66 17.14
C PRO A 51 12.42 11.23 15.76
N LEU A 52 11.88 12.45 15.75
CA LEU A 52 11.40 13.17 14.58
C LEU A 52 11.99 14.58 14.56
N GLU A 53 12.33 15.06 13.37
CA GLU A 53 12.79 16.42 13.12
C GLU A 53 11.61 17.40 13.20
N ARG A 54 11.74 18.48 13.98
CA ARG A 54 10.60 19.37 14.31
C ARG A 54 10.24 20.37 13.21
N ASP A 55 11.20 20.66 12.35
CA ASP A 55 11.13 21.59 11.22
C ASP A 55 10.67 20.94 9.91
N ARG A 56 10.56 19.60 9.89
CA ARG A 56 10.02 18.84 8.76
C ARG A 56 8.54 18.51 8.97
N PRO A 57 7.71 18.58 7.91
CA PRO A 57 6.33 18.11 7.97
C PRO A 57 6.23 16.68 8.47
N VAL A 58 5.25 16.39 9.31
CA VAL A 58 4.97 15.03 9.79
C VAL A 58 3.62 14.58 9.28
N ILE A 59 3.58 13.39 8.66
CA ILE A 59 2.36 12.73 8.24
C ILE A 59 2.15 11.54 9.17
N VAL A 60 1.05 11.55 9.93
CA VAL A 60 0.64 10.40 10.73
C VAL A 60 -0.45 9.62 9.99
N TYR A 61 -0.42 8.29 10.13
CA TYR A 61 -1.46 7.43 9.58
C TYR A 61 -1.67 6.21 10.48
N CYS A 62 -2.87 5.64 10.39
CA CYS A 62 -3.26 4.40 11.05
C CYS A 62 -3.77 3.39 10.00
N HIS A 63 -4.58 2.42 10.41
CA HIS A 63 -5.11 1.36 9.57
C HIS A 63 -5.98 1.93 8.44
N ASP A 64 -7.02 2.67 8.81
CA ASP A 64 -8.03 3.22 7.91
C ASP A 64 -8.80 4.38 8.58
N ALA A 65 -9.85 4.86 7.93
CA ALA A 65 -10.70 5.95 8.40
C ALA A 65 -11.54 5.63 9.65
N LEU A 66 -11.61 4.36 10.08
CA LEU A 66 -12.30 3.96 11.32
C LEU A 66 -11.34 3.97 12.52
N CYS A 67 -10.03 4.06 12.29
CA CYS A 67 -9.04 4.16 13.35
C CYS A 67 -8.96 5.58 13.92
N ASP A 68 -9.04 5.71 15.25
CA ASP A 68 -8.93 6.99 15.95
C ASP A 68 -7.48 7.34 16.36
N LEU A 69 -6.51 6.45 16.12
CA LEU A 69 -5.14 6.64 16.62
C LEU A 69 -4.40 7.76 15.89
N SER A 70 -4.55 7.90 14.57
CA SER A 70 -3.83 8.93 13.80
C SER A 70 -4.26 10.37 14.14
N PRO A 71 -5.56 10.72 14.27
CA PRO A 71 -5.92 12.07 14.69
C PRO A 71 -5.45 12.38 16.12
N ARG A 72 -5.43 11.38 17.02
CA ARG A 72 -4.89 11.51 18.39
C ARG A 72 -3.38 11.71 18.41
N ALA A 73 -2.66 11.01 17.53
CA ALA A 73 -1.22 11.17 17.35
C ALA A 73 -0.88 12.54 16.78
N ALA A 74 -1.61 12.99 15.76
CA ALA A 74 -1.45 14.32 15.18
C ALA A 74 -1.56 15.39 16.26
N HIS A 75 -2.65 15.35 17.03
CA HIS A 75 -2.87 16.30 18.12
C HIS A 75 -1.75 16.26 19.17
N ARG A 76 -1.22 15.08 19.49
CA ARG A 76 -0.13 14.97 20.47
C ARG A 76 1.18 15.56 19.95
N LEU A 77 1.51 15.33 18.67
CA LEU A 77 2.69 15.92 18.04
C LEU A 77 2.56 17.46 17.95
N GLU A 78 1.40 17.99 17.57
CA GLU A 78 1.13 19.43 17.62
C GLU A 78 1.42 20.00 19.02
N ARG A 79 0.94 19.34 20.08
CA ARG A 79 1.17 19.74 21.48
C ARG A 79 2.63 19.64 21.92
N LEU A 80 3.40 18.75 21.31
CA LEU A 80 4.84 18.65 21.55
C LEU A 80 5.62 19.73 20.80
N GLY A 81 4.99 20.53 19.93
CA GLY A 81 5.59 21.65 19.22
C GLY A 81 6.01 21.34 17.78
N PHE A 82 5.45 20.30 17.17
CA PHE A 82 5.59 20.08 15.72
C PHE A 82 4.68 21.07 14.97
N GLY A 83 5.25 21.84 14.05
CA GLY A 83 4.55 22.95 13.40
C GLY A 83 3.64 22.55 12.23
N GLU A 84 3.99 21.48 11.52
CA GLU A 84 3.22 20.97 10.38
C GLU A 84 2.95 19.47 10.57
N VAL A 85 1.74 19.15 11.01
CA VAL A 85 1.31 17.77 11.26
C VAL A 85 0.03 17.48 10.47
N TYR A 86 0.09 16.44 9.64
CA TYR A 86 -0.99 16.03 8.75
C TYR A 86 -1.50 14.63 9.11
N ASP A 87 -2.81 14.44 9.06
CA ASP A 87 -3.46 13.16 9.30
C ASP A 87 -3.92 12.54 7.97
N TYR A 88 -3.29 11.44 7.59
CA TYR A 88 -3.69 10.66 6.43
C TYR A 88 -4.80 9.68 6.84
N VAL A 89 -6.03 10.19 6.84
CA VAL A 89 -7.21 9.55 7.43
C VAL A 89 -7.54 8.21 6.79
N THR A 90 -7.43 8.11 5.46
CA THR A 90 -7.75 6.85 4.75
C THR A 90 -6.71 5.75 5.01
N GLY A 91 -5.53 6.14 5.53
CA GLY A 91 -4.60 5.24 6.19
C GLY A 91 -3.92 4.22 5.30
N LYS A 92 -3.33 3.22 5.96
CA LYS A 92 -2.61 2.11 5.35
C LYS A 92 -3.45 1.37 4.32
N MET A 93 -4.72 1.12 4.60
CA MET A 93 -5.58 0.33 3.72
C MET A 93 -5.83 1.03 2.38
N ASP A 94 -5.98 2.36 2.37
CA ASP A 94 -6.06 3.10 1.11
C ASP A 94 -4.77 2.98 0.28
N TRP A 95 -3.62 3.12 0.93
CA TRP A 95 -2.31 2.98 0.27
C TRP A 95 -2.12 1.58 -0.35
N LEU A 96 -2.42 0.54 0.42
CA LEU A 96 -2.30 -0.85 -0.03
C LEU A 96 -3.32 -1.18 -1.15
N SER A 97 -4.54 -0.67 -1.07
CA SER A 97 -5.58 -0.92 -2.07
C SER A 97 -5.29 -0.25 -3.43
N ALA A 98 -4.48 0.81 -3.44
CA ALA A 98 -3.98 1.44 -4.65
C ALA A 98 -2.72 0.77 -5.23
N ASP A 99 -2.34 -0.40 -4.73
CA ASP A 99 -1.15 -1.16 -5.15
C ASP A 99 0.16 -0.36 -5.09
N LEU A 100 0.23 0.60 -4.17
CA LEU A 100 1.46 1.34 -3.95
C LEU A 100 2.50 0.48 -3.22
N PRO A 101 3.81 0.77 -3.42
CA PRO A 101 4.88 0.05 -2.72
C PRO A 101 4.69 0.12 -1.20
N TYR A 102 4.98 -0.98 -0.51
CA TYR A 102 4.95 -1.07 0.95
C TYR A 102 6.10 -1.97 1.42
N ASP A 103 6.51 -1.76 2.66
CA ASP A 103 7.49 -2.58 3.37
C ASP A 103 6.78 -3.50 4.36
N GLY A 104 7.33 -4.69 4.62
CA GLY A 104 6.75 -5.69 5.51
C GLY A 104 6.62 -7.08 4.87
N HIS A 105 5.88 -7.96 5.54
CA HIS A 105 5.73 -9.37 5.17
C HIS A 105 4.31 -9.75 4.74
N ALA A 106 3.40 -8.77 4.59
CA ALA A 106 2.07 -9.00 4.05
C ALA A 106 2.18 -9.58 2.64
N ALA A 107 1.43 -10.65 2.40
CA ALA A 107 1.22 -11.21 1.07
C ALA A 107 -0.16 -10.76 0.57
N LEU A 108 -0.21 -9.58 -0.06
CA LEU A 108 -1.47 -9.07 -0.60
C LEU A 108 -1.82 -9.81 -1.89
N VAL A 109 -3.10 -10.14 -2.04
CA VAL A 109 -3.64 -10.78 -3.25
C VAL A 109 -3.26 -9.99 -4.49
N SER A 110 -3.26 -8.66 -4.42
CA SER A 110 -2.88 -7.81 -5.56
C SER A 110 -1.43 -7.95 -6.03
N ARG A 111 -0.51 -8.42 -5.18
CA ARG A 111 0.87 -8.76 -5.60
C ARG A 111 0.98 -10.14 -6.24
N ASN A 112 0.03 -11.03 -5.96
CA ASN A 112 0.04 -12.42 -6.45
C ASN A 112 -0.96 -12.65 -7.59
N VAL A 113 -1.96 -11.77 -7.75
CA VAL A 113 -2.95 -11.83 -8.82
C VAL A 113 -2.50 -10.93 -9.94
N ARG A 114 -2.12 -11.58 -11.04
CA ARG A 114 -1.81 -10.91 -12.28
C ARG A 114 -3.07 -10.29 -12.87
N ARG A 115 -3.05 -8.98 -13.11
CA ARG A 115 -4.18 -8.22 -13.66
C ARG A 115 -4.33 -8.31 -15.17
N ASP A 116 -3.25 -8.68 -15.85
CA ASP A 116 -3.21 -8.83 -17.31
C ASP A 116 -2.64 -10.22 -17.66
N PRO A 117 -3.33 -11.32 -17.32
CA PRO A 117 -2.93 -12.65 -17.74
C PRO A 117 -3.16 -12.81 -19.24
N VAL A 118 -2.40 -13.70 -19.88
CA VAL A 118 -2.76 -14.15 -21.23
C VAL A 118 -4.12 -14.84 -21.14
N ILE A 119 -5.13 -14.30 -21.81
CA ILE A 119 -6.48 -14.91 -21.90
C ILE A 119 -6.55 -15.74 -23.18
N ALA A 120 -6.97 -17.00 -23.09
CA ALA A 120 -7.23 -17.85 -24.25
C ALA A 120 -8.70 -18.23 -24.34
N ALA A 121 -9.25 -18.25 -25.54
CA ALA A 121 -10.57 -18.85 -25.77
C ALA A 121 -10.45 -20.38 -25.87
N LEU A 122 -11.55 -21.11 -25.67
CA LEU A 122 -11.59 -22.57 -25.83
C LEU A 122 -11.21 -23.04 -27.24
N ASP A 123 -11.41 -22.19 -28.26
CA ASP A 123 -11.14 -22.47 -29.66
C ASP A 123 -9.86 -21.79 -30.20
N ASP A 124 -9.05 -21.17 -29.32
CA ASP A 124 -7.78 -20.57 -29.72
C ASP A 124 -6.83 -21.63 -30.31
N PRO A 125 -6.27 -21.42 -31.51
CA PRO A 125 -5.27 -22.32 -32.07
C PRO A 125 -4.02 -22.38 -31.19
N LEU A 126 -3.60 -23.61 -30.83
CA LEU A 126 -2.46 -23.83 -29.93
C LEU A 126 -1.16 -23.16 -30.41
N GLY A 127 -0.94 -23.08 -31.73
CA GLY A 127 0.24 -22.42 -32.31
C GLY A 127 0.32 -20.94 -31.92
N THR A 128 -0.76 -20.20 -32.12
CA THR A 128 -0.87 -18.78 -31.75
C THR A 128 -0.79 -18.59 -30.25
N LEU A 129 -1.42 -19.48 -29.47
CA LEU A 129 -1.36 -19.43 -28.01
C LEU A 129 0.07 -19.66 -27.49
N THR A 130 0.83 -20.58 -28.11
CA THR A 130 2.20 -20.90 -27.71
C THR A 130 3.13 -19.70 -27.84
N GLU A 131 3.01 -18.89 -28.90
CA GLU A 131 3.80 -17.67 -29.07
C GLU A 131 3.53 -16.65 -27.94
N ARG A 132 2.25 -16.49 -27.59
CA ARG A 132 1.81 -15.61 -26.49
C ARG A 132 2.33 -16.11 -25.14
N LEU A 133 2.29 -17.42 -24.91
CA LEU A 133 2.83 -18.06 -23.70
C LEU A 133 4.35 -17.91 -23.57
N ILE A 134 5.10 -18.01 -24.67
CA ILE A 134 6.57 -17.85 -24.66
C ILE A 134 6.97 -16.41 -24.37
N ALA A 135 6.22 -15.44 -24.89
CA ALA A 135 6.43 -14.01 -24.63
C ALA A 135 6.08 -13.62 -23.18
N ASP A 136 5.39 -14.49 -22.47
CA ASP A 136 4.80 -14.22 -21.18
C ASP A 136 5.71 -14.66 -20.01
N PRO A 137 6.04 -13.78 -19.05
CA PRO A 137 6.90 -14.14 -17.92
C PRO A 137 6.35 -15.27 -17.02
N ALA A 138 5.02 -15.44 -16.97
CA ALA A 138 4.40 -16.50 -16.19
C ALA A 138 4.29 -17.81 -16.97
N GLY A 139 4.51 -17.79 -18.29
CA GLY A 139 4.43 -18.98 -19.14
C GLY A 139 3.08 -19.68 -19.10
N MET A 140 2.01 -18.95 -18.77
CA MET A 140 0.66 -19.49 -18.59
C MET A 140 -0.44 -18.58 -19.14
N ALA A 141 -1.53 -19.18 -19.57
CA ALA A 141 -2.75 -18.52 -20.02
C ALA A 141 -3.96 -19.07 -19.27
N VAL A 142 -4.88 -18.18 -18.93
CA VAL A 142 -6.20 -18.52 -18.38
C VAL A 142 -7.14 -18.78 -19.56
N VAL A 143 -7.73 -19.96 -19.60
CA VAL A 143 -8.72 -20.31 -20.64
C VAL A 143 -10.09 -19.91 -20.15
N VAL A 144 -10.83 -19.13 -20.94
CA VAL A 144 -12.20 -18.67 -20.65
C VAL A 144 -13.17 -19.10 -21.76
N ASP A 145 -14.46 -19.14 -21.43
CA ASP A 145 -15.53 -19.28 -22.42
C ASP A 145 -16.01 -17.91 -22.94
N GLU A 146 -17.08 -17.89 -23.73
CA GLU A 146 -17.65 -16.67 -24.32
C GLU A 146 -18.24 -15.70 -23.28
N ASP A 147 -18.50 -16.17 -22.05
CA ASP A 147 -19.03 -15.39 -20.93
C ASP A 147 -17.93 -14.95 -19.94
N ASP A 148 -16.64 -15.05 -20.34
CA ASP A 148 -15.46 -14.79 -19.51
C ASP A 148 -15.35 -15.71 -18.27
N VAL A 149 -16.01 -16.87 -18.28
CA VAL A 149 -15.92 -17.83 -17.18
C VAL A 149 -14.68 -18.71 -17.35
N VAL A 150 -13.85 -18.77 -16.30
CA VAL A 150 -12.61 -19.56 -16.29
C VAL A 150 -12.91 -21.05 -16.43
N GLN A 151 -12.42 -21.63 -17.52
CA GLN A 151 -12.53 -23.06 -17.85
C GLN A 151 -11.26 -23.85 -17.49
N GLY A 152 -10.12 -23.18 -17.37
CA GLY A 152 -8.86 -23.83 -17.02
C GLY A 152 -7.62 -22.94 -17.19
N VAL A 153 -6.45 -23.57 -17.16
CA VAL A 153 -5.15 -22.92 -17.36
C VAL A 153 -4.29 -23.77 -18.30
N VAL A 154 -3.62 -23.13 -19.25
CA VAL A 154 -2.62 -23.74 -20.14
C VAL A 154 -1.25 -23.13 -19.84
N GLY A 155 -0.23 -23.93 -19.60
CA GLY A 155 1.12 -23.46 -19.33
C GLY A 155 2.14 -24.58 -19.29
N SER A 156 3.41 -24.25 -19.05
CA SER A 156 4.46 -25.26 -18.90
C SER A 156 4.15 -26.22 -17.74
N ARG A 157 4.27 -27.53 -17.97
CA ARG A 157 4.37 -28.50 -16.87
C ARG A 157 5.68 -28.22 -16.12
N GLY A 158 5.56 -27.80 -14.86
CA GLY A 158 6.69 -27.73 -13.94
C GLY A 158 7.33 -29.10 -13.70
#